data_AF-A0A0B6ZU46-F1
#
_entry.id   AF-A0A0B6ZU46-F1
#
_cell.length_a   1.000
_cell.length_b   1.000
_cell.length_c   1.000
_cell.angle_alpha   90.00
_cell.angle_beta   90.00
_cell.angle_gamma   90.00
#
_symmetry.space_group_name_H-M   'P 1'
#
loop_
_entity.id
_entity.type
_entity.pdbx_description
1 polymer ?
#
loop_
_entity_poly.entity_id
_entity_poly.type
_entity_poly.pdbx_seq_one_letter_code
_entity_poly.pdbx_strand_id
1 'polypeptide(L)'
;KNLAGGGGVPSSTTETENMQVVETEPANPTDECFSLNDLISFYFKPEKLTGDNKYYCEKCAKLQDGEKNIQIIESPNYLILTLLRFSYDTKLQTRTKIFQDVHYPRTLSIPVCTEHTCN
;
A
#
# COMPACT_ATOMS: atom_id res chain seq x y z
N LYS A 1 17.46 -52.67 -20.69
CA LYS A 1 16.66 -51.42 -20.60
C LYS A 1 16.81 -50.87 -19.19
N ASN A 2 17.65 -49.91 -18.82
CA ASN A 2 18.60 -48.96 -19.46
C ASN A 2 19.80 -48.83 -18.49
N LEU A 3 21.04 -49.06 -18.94
CA LEU A 3 22.12 -48.09 -19.23
C LEU A 3 22.48 -47.07 -18.14
N ALA A 4 23.75 -47.13 -17.72
CA ALA A 4 24.46 -46.24 -16.79
C ALA A 4 24.96 -44.94 -17.45
N GLY A 5 25.34 -43.96 -16.63
CA GLY A 5 26.22 -42.85 -17.04
C GLY A 5 26.04 -41.60 -16.18
N GLY A 6 26.94 -41.39 -15.22
CA GLY A 6 27.00 -40.18 -14.40
C GLY A 6 27.89 -39.08 -14.99
N GLY A 7 27.97 -37.96 -14.27
CA GLY A 7 29.08 -37.01 -14.38
C GLY A 7 28.68 -35.54 -14.26
N GLY A 8 29.20 -34.87 -13.22
CA GLY A 8 29.75 -33.52 -13.34
C GLY A 8 28.84 -32.33 -13.00
N VAL A 9 29.01 -31.82 -11.77
CA VAL A 9 28.70 -30.44 -11.37
C VAL A 9 29.76 -29.50 -11.98
N PRO A 10 29.42 -28.23 -12.27
CA PRO A 10 30.16 -27.14 -11.66
C PRO A 10 29.26 -26.15 -10.91
N SER A 11 29.77 -25.70 -9.78
CA SER A 11 29.24 -24.70 -8.85
C SER A 11 29.32 -23.26 -9.38
N SER A 12 28.61 -22.39 -8.65
CA SER A 12 28.70 -20.91 -8.58
C SER A 12 28.08 -20.17 -9.77
N THR A 13 27.19 -19.20 -9.59
CA THR A 13 27.21 -18.04 -8.67
C THR A 13 25.77 -17.62 -8.33
N THR A 14 25.38 -17.61 -7.05
CA THR A 14 25.07 -16.38 -6.30
C THR A 14 24.45 -15.25 -7.12
N GLU A 15 23.11 -15.17 -7.15
CA GLU A 15 22.41 -13.88 -7.13
C GLU A 15 21.20 -14.03 -6.22
N THR A 16 21.43 -13.65 -4.96
CA THR A 16 20.39 -13.32 -3.99
C THR A 16 19.63 -12.13 -4.57
N GLU A 17 18.51 -12.36 -5.26
CA GLU A 17 17.63 -11.28 -5.69
C GLU A 17 16.89 -10.72 -4.47
N ASN A 18 17.59 -9.79 -3.85
CA ASN A 18 17.12 -8.60 -3.14
C ASN A 18 15.60 -8.51 -2.96
N MET A 19 15.10 -9.17 -1.93
CA MET A 19 13.83 -8.83 -1.31
C MET A 19 14.03 -7.41 -0.75
N GLN A 20 13.69 -6.38 -1.53
CA GLN A 20 13.54 -5.04 -1.00
C GLN A 20 12.34 -5.09 -0.06
N VAL A 21 12.62 -5.50 1.17
CA VAL A 21 11.80 -5.13 2.32
C VAL A 21 11.67 -3.63 2.20
N VAL A 22 10.47 -3.16 1.90
CA VAL A 22 10.11 -1.79 2.19
C VAL A 22 10.18 -1.72 3.70
N GLU A 23 11.38 -1.46 4.22
CA GLU A 23 11.57 -0.96 5.55
C GLU A 23 10.87 0.39 5.54
N THR A 24 9.58 0.38 5.86
CA THR A 24 9.04 1.49 6.62
C THR A 24 9.86 1.50 7.89
N GLU A 25 10.94 2.30 7.86
CA GLU A 25 11.64 2.83 9.02
C GLU A 25 10.62 2.97 10.16
N PRO A 26 10.91 2.44 11.36
CA PRO A 26 10.01 2.62 12.48
C PRO A 26 9.86 4.12 12.64
N ALA A 27 8.63 4.62 12.49
CA ALA A 27 8.34 6.02 12.70
C ALA A 27 9.01 6.43 14.02
N ASN A 28 10.07 7.25 13.93
CA ASN A 28 10.56 7.99 15.07
C ASN A 28 9.30 8.61 15.72
N PRO A 29 9.18 8.64 17.05
CA PRO A 29 8.14 9.39 17.72
C PRO A 29 8.41 10.88 17.46
N THR A 30 8.12 11.29 16.24
CA THR A 30 7.93 12.66 15.86
C THR A 30 6.60 13.02 16.49
N ASP A 31 6.58 14.09 17.28
CA ASP A 31 5.37 14.69 17.86
C ASP A 31 4.45 15.26 16.76
N GLU A 32 4.22 14.50 15.69
CA GLU A 32 3.37 14.88 14.57
C GLU A 32 1.93 14.58 14.98
N CYS A 33 1.22 15.64 15.35
CA CYS A 33 -0.22 15.59 15.55
C CYS A 33 -0.90 15.56 14.18
N PHE A 34 -1.45 14.41 13.79
CA PHE A 34 -2.20 14.30 12.53
C PHE A 34 -3.60 14.88 12.68
N SER A 35 -4.12 15.50 11.63
CA SER A 35 -5.55 15.82 11.56
C SER A 35 -6.32 14.79 10.73
N LEU A 36 -7.63 14.74 10.95
CA LEU A 36 -8.53 13.90 10.15
C LEU A 36 -8.49 14.28 8.66
N ASN A 37 -8.26 15.57 8.34
CA ASN A 37 -8.10 16.01 6.96
C ASN A 37 -6.83 15.43 6.31
N ASP A 38 -5.74 15.31 7.07
CA ASP A 38 -4.49 14.72 6.56
C ASP A 38 -4.69 13.25 6.23
N LEU A 39 -5.35 12.50 7.12
CA LEU A 39 -5.64 11.07 6.92
C LEU A 39 -6.56 10.83 5.72
N ILE A 40 -7.57 11.69 5.52
CA ILE A 40 -8.48 11.59 4.38
C ILE A 40 -7.78 11.97 3.08
N SER A 41 -6.96 13.03 3.10
CA SER A 41 -6.17 13.43 1.94
C SER A 41 -5.17 12.35 1.54
N PHE A 42 -4.55 11.70 2.54
CA PHE A 42 -3.69 10.54 2.30
C PHE A 42 -4.46 9.37 1.68
N TYR A 43 -5.67 9.08 2.18
CA TYR A 43 -6.51 8.01 1.65
C TYR A 43 -6.88 8.19 0.17
N PHE A 44 -7.10 9.43 -0.28
CA PHE A 44 -7.41 9.75 -1.68
C PHE A 44 -6.19 9.98 -2.57
N LYS A 45 -4.97 9.91 -2.03
CA LYS A 45 -3.76 10.08 -2.82
C LYS A 45 -3.63 8.94 -3.86
N PRO A 46 -3.23 9.24 -5.11
CA PRO A 46 -2.95 8.22 -6.11
C PRO A 46 -1.91 7.20 -5.62
N GLU A 47 -2.20 5.91 -5.81
CA GLU A 47 -1.35 4.79 -5.45
C GLU A 47 -0.71 4.20 -6.72
N LYS A 48 0.63 4.10 -6.75
CA LYS A 48 1.35 3.51 -7.89
C LYS A 48 1.36 1.98 -7.78
N LEU A 49 0.94 1.31 -8.85
CA LEU A 49 0.92 -0.14 -9.01
C LEU A 49 2.15 -0.55 -9.84
N THR A 50 3.26 -0.87 -9.17
CA THR A 50 4.55 -1.21 -9.79
C THR A 50 5.19 -2.43 -9.12
N GLY A 51 6.27 -2.97 -9.70
CA GLY A 51 6.99 -4.12 -9.13
C GLY A 51 6.11 -5.37 -9.06
N ASP A 52 5.96 -5.94 -7.88
CA ASP A 52 5.11 -7.11 -7.63
C ASP A 52 3.61 -6.76 -7.64
N ASN A 53 3.25 -5.49 -7.46
CA ASN A 53 1.87 -5.00 -7.41
C ASN A 53 1.37 -4.45 -8.75
N LYS A 54 1.92 -4.91 -9.88
CA LYS A 54 1.51 -4.45 -11.21
C LYS A 54 0.06 -4.80 -11.53
N TYR A 55 -0.60 -3.91 -12.26
CA TYR A 55 -1.95 -4.11 -12.75
C TYR A 55 -1.96 -5.04 -13.98
N TYR A 56 -2.86 -6.02 -14.01
CA TYR A 56 -3.05 -6.84 -15.20
C TYR A 56 -3.95 -6.12 -16.20
N CYS A 57 -3.39 -5.69 -17.32
CA CYS A 57 -4.15 -5.03 -18.38
C CYS A 57 -4.73 -6.08 -19.33
N GLU A 58 -6.06 -6.25 -19.33
CA GLU A 58 -6.76 -7.18 -20.22
C GLU A 58 -6.50 -6.89 -21.71
N LYS A 59 -6.44 -5.60 -22.10
CA LYS A 59 -6.17 -5.20 -23.48
C LYS A 59 -4.75 -5.56 -23.94
N CYS A 60 -3.79 -5.52 -23.03
CA CYS A 60 -2.39 -5.88 -23.34
C CYS A 60 -2.09 -7.36 -23.08
N ALA A 61 -2.98 -8.07 -22.40
CA ALA A 61 -2.81 -9.43 -21.88
C ALA A 61 -1.52 -9.63 -21.04
N LYS A 62 -1.09 -8.60 -20.28
CA LYS A 62 0.13 -8.64 -19.46
C LYS A 62 0.09 -7.69 -18.26
N LEU A 63 0.96 -7.92 -17.28
CA LEU A 63 1.19 -7.04 -16.14
C LEU A 63 1.87 -5.74 -16.59
N GLN A 64 1.32 -4.61 -16.18
CA GLN A 64 1.77 -3.26 -16.51
C GLN A 64 1.85 -2.40 -15.25
N ASP A 65 2.70 -1.39 -15.30
CA ASP A 65 2.69 -0.35 -14.29
C ASP A 65 1.38 0.46 -14.44
N GLY A 66 0.80 0.85 -13.33
CA GLY A 66 -0.47 1.59 -13.31
C GLY A 66 -0.57 2.55 -12.13
N GLU A 67 -1.67 3.28 -12.09
CA GLU A 67 -2.01 4.17 -10.99
C GLU A 67 -3.46 3.90 -10.58
N LYS A 68 -3.67 3.72 -9.27
CA LYS A 68 -4.97 3.49 -8.67
C LYS A 68 -5.40 4.75 -7.94
N ASN A 69 -6.59 5.23 -8.30
CA ASN A 69 -7.21 6.40 -7.70
C ASN A 69 -8.50 5.99 -6.99
N ILE A 70 -8.80 6.64 -5.87
CA ILE A 70 -10.04 6.46 -5.11
C ILE A 70 -10.75 7.81 -5.07
N GLN A 71 -12.05 7.81 -5.31
CA GLN A 71 -12.86 9.02 -5.29
C GLN A 71 -14.26 8.71 -4.75
N ILE A 72 -14.91 9.72 -4.15
CA ILE A 72 -16.33 9.63 -3.76
C ILE A 72 -17.17 10.17 -4.91
N ILE A 73 -17.99 9.32 -5.50
CA ILE A 73 -18.87 9.70 -6.63
C ILE A 73 -20.07 10.52 -6.12
N GLU A 74 -20.67 10.08 -5.01
CA GLU A 74 -21.84 10.73 -4.41
C GLU A 74 -21.67 10.82 -2.88
N SER A 75 -22.07 11.96 -2.32
CA SER A 75 -21.97 12.20 -0.88
C SER A 75 -22.98 11.35 -0.10
N PRO A 76 -22.56 10.54 0.89
CA PRO A 76 -23.49 9.79 1.72
C PRO A 76 -24.17 10.71 2.75
N ASN A 77 -25.40 10.36 3.15
CA ASN A 77 -26.10 11.04 4.26
C ASN A 77 -25.36 10.85 5.60
N TYR A 78 -24.70 9.70 5.78
CA TYR A 78 -23.92 9.38 6.96
C TYR A 78 -22.56 8.82 6.55
N LEU A 79 -21.50 9.50 6.97
CA LEU A 79 -20.12 9.06 6.75
C LEU A 79 -19.59 8.40 8.03
N ILE A 80 -19.28 7.10 7.96
CA ILE A 80 -18.67 6.36 9.06
C ILE A 80 -17.17 6.26 8.81
N LEU A 81 -16.37 6.80 9.72
CA LEU A 81 -14.91 6.79 9.63
C LEU A 81 -14.34 5.83 10.67
N THR A 82 -13.49 4.90 10.21
CA THR A 82 -12.79 3.97 11.09
C THR A 82 -11.30 4.25 11.04
N LEU A 83 -10.72 4.69 12.16
CA LEU A 83 -9.28 4.86 12.28
C LEU A 83 -8.61 3.50 12.52
N LEU A 84 -7.81 3.02 11.56
CA LEU A 84 -7.06 1.77 11.68
C LEU A 84 -5.83 1.94 12.58
N ARG A 85 -6.07 2.05 13.90
CA ARG A 85 -5.06 2.34 14.93
C ARG A 85 -4.26 1.11 15.35
N PHE A 86 -3.71 0.40 14.37
CA PHE A 86 -2.89 -0.77 14.62
C PHE A 86 -1.75 -0.85 13.62
N SER A 87 -0.60 -1.29 14.09
CA SER A 87 0.57 -1.61 13.28
C SER A 87 1.00 -3.05 13.56
N TYR A 88 1.80 -3.60 12.65
CA TYR A 88 2.47 -4.87 12.87
C TYR A 88 3.95 -4.60 13.10
N ASP A 89 4.46 -5.01 14.26
CA ASP A 89 5.88 -4.97 14.57
C ASP A 89 6.53 -6.23 13.99
N THR A 90 7.32 -6.07 12.93
CA THR A 90 7.99 -7.18 12.24
C THR A 90 9.15 -7.76 13.03
N LYS A 91 9.71 -7.04 14.01
CA LYS A 91 10.79 -7.56 14.86
C LYS A 91 10.23 -8.43 15.97
N LEU A 92 9.17 -7.96 16.61
CA LEU A 92 8.49 -8.67 17.71
C LEU A 92 7.40 -9.64 17.21
N GLN A 93 7.11 -9.64 15.91
CA GLN A 93 6.06 -10.45 15.28
C GLN A 93 4.70 -10.31 16.01
N THR A 94 4.33 -9.07 16.35
CA THR A 94 3.13 -8.79 17.13
C THR A 94 2.35 -7.61 16.58
N ARG A 95 1.05 -7.59 16.86
CA ARG A 95 0.17 -6.46 16.53
C ARG A 95 0.19 -5.46 17.67
N THR A 96 0.52 -4.21 17.36
CA THR A 96 0.63 -3.12 18.33
C THR A 96 -0.44 -2.07 18.09
N LYS A 97 -0.93 -1.44 19.15
CA LYS A 97 -1.90 -0.33 19.06
C LYS A 97 -1.16 0.99 18.77
N ILE A 98 -1.73 1.80 17.88
CA ILE A 98 -1.23 3.15 17.59
C ILE A 98 -1.96 4.15 18.50
N PHE A 99 -1.19 4.78 19.39
CA PHE A 99 -1.71 5.72 20.39
C PHE A 99 -1.65 7.20 19.97
N GLN A 100 -1.04 7.51 18.82
CA GLN A 100 -0.89 8.88 18.34
C GLN A 100 -2.22 9.64 18.29
N ASP A 101 -2.26 10.85 18.83
CA ASP A 101 -3.46 11.68 18.79
C ASP A 101 -3.79 12.11 17.37
N VAL A 102 -5.09 12.17 17.07
CA VAL A 102 -5.59 12.65 15.78
C VAL A 102 -6.60 13.76 16.05
N HIS A 103 -6.31 14.96 15.57
CA HIS A 103 -7.23 16.10 15.66
C HIS A 103 -8.39 15.94 14.69
N TYR A 104 -9.63 16.03 15.18
CA TYR A 104 -10.83 15.93 14.34
C TYR A 104 -11.67 17.22 14.49
N PRO A 105 -11.96 17.93 13.39
CA PRO A 105 -12.78 19.13 13.44
C PRO A 105 -14.26 18.78 13.59
N ARG A 106 -15.06 19.74 14.09
CA ARG A 106 -16.52 19.61 14.15
C ARG A 106 -17.15 19.52 12.75
N THR A 107 -16.56 20.21 11.78
CA THR A 107 -16.99 20.23 10.38
C THR A 107 -15.87 19.69 9.51
N LEU A 108 -16.18 18.74 8.64
CA LEU A 108 -15.22 18.05 7.79
C LEU A 108 -15.60 18.26 6.32
N SER A 109 -14.66 18.73 5.51
CA SER A 109 -14.85 18.87 4.06
C SER A 109 -14.32 17.62 3.37
N ILE A 110 -15.16 16.97 2.56
CA ILE A 110 -14.82 15.75 1.85
C ILE A 110 -14.85 16.01 0.35
N PRO A 111 -13.81 15.61 -0.40
CA PRO A 111 -13.84 15.72 -1.86
C PRO A 111 -14.88 14.76 -2.44
N VAL A 112 -15.81 15.29 -3.22
CA VAL A 112 -16.79 14.54 -4.00
C VAL A 112 -16.57 14.89 -5.47
N CYS A 113 -16.65 13.91 -6.36
CA CYS A 113 -16.56 14.13 -7.80
C CYS A 113 -17.72 15.03 -8.25
N THR A 114 -17.40 16.28 -8.59
CA THR A 114 -18.34 17.19 -9.24
C THR A 114 -18.30 16.94 -10.75
N GLU A 115 -19.17 16.05 -11.24
CA GLU A 115 -19.57 15.85 -12.64
C GLU A 115 -18.55 15.38 -13.72
N HIS A 116 -18.93 14.28 -14.39
CA HIS A 116 -18.76 13.90 -15.81
C HIS A 116 -17.43 13.96 -16.57
N THR A 117 -16.27 14.13 -15.93
CA THR A 117 -15.00 13.67 -16.56
C THR A 117 -14.11 12.97 -15.54
N CYS A 118 -14.37 11.69 -15.31
CA CYS A 118 -13.31 10.77 -14.89
C CYS A 118 -12.66 10.27 -16.18
N ASN A 119 -11.50 10.84 -16.53
CA ASN A 119 -10.65 10.32 -17.61
C ASN A 119 -9.94 9.04 -17.16
#